data_AF-A0A090MSN0-F1
#
_entry.id   AF-A0A090MSN0-F1
#
_cell.length_a   1.000
_cell.length_b   1.000
_cell.length_c   1.000
_cell.angle_alpha   90.00
_cell.angle_beta   90.00
_cell.angle_gamma   90.00
#
_symmetry.space_group_name_H-M   'P 1'
#
loop_
_entity.id
_entity.type
_entity.pdbx_description
1 polymer ?
#
loop_
_entity_poly.entity_id
_entity_poly.type
_entity_poly.pdbx_seq_one_letter_code
_entity_poly.pdbx_strand_id
1 'polypeptide(L)'
;MEKELVNEIHDFLKNYGNYADQYMLDYYIDEQWSSIPEEWQNFFESKKDNIQDVALYLLDFDNNKLDKEAPITLRKMKNDMKHVFDKLFTVDCGAGIGHLSRILAYFFKDHINIEVSTVEGNDKFVDQSIKLDQIFENKLKYMGQEIPNFKIQRISKLVSDKNSLINENDSNKNLILGLHTCGDFASTLIKHFSLNSNATALVNVGCCYHKLNNGNDMEYRQIYDNNIDSINENYNYPMSNEKNIFPNLSYAARELACHGLKQFKEKLNTKVDLLSSFKINLFRAKLEYLIFSITNNKKYRHLGLRSVSYTDTLLFEEYIEKALIFHEEIKDKINLFKNQNYENYKNMIDININDIWKIFILYVIRLSIAPMIEIVILLDRIIYLKEHGHNSYLIDLFDSSISPRCYAIVSLK
;
A
#
# COMPACT_ATOMS: atom_id res chain seq x y z
N MET A 1 23.81 2.22 8.65
CA MET A 1 22.97 1.29 7.87
C MET A 1 21.57 1.81 7.60
N GLU A 2 20.60 1.81 8.52
CA GLU A 2 19.21 2.18 8.18
C GLU A 2 19.08 3.63 7.67
N LYS A 3 19.79 4.58 8.29
CA LYS A 3 19.80 5.99 7.85
C LYS A 3 20.41 6.18 6.45
N GLU A 4 21.46 5.42 6.14
CA GLU A 4 22.05 5.43 4.80
C GLU A 4 21.05 4.91 3.77
N LEU A 5 20.34 3.83 4.10
CA LEU A 5 19.29 3.28 3.26
C LEU A 5 18.12 4.26 3.06
N VAL A 6 17.72 4.99 4.09
CA VAL A 6 16.72 6.07 3.98
C VAL A 6 17.19 7.16 3.02
N ASN A 7 18.45 7.60 3.11
CA ASN A 7 19.00 8.60 2.20
C ASN A 7 19.02 8.09 0.75
N GLU A 8 19.40 6.83 0.53
CA GLU A 8 19.38 6.21 -0.81
C GLU A 8 17.96 6.13 -1.39
N ILE A 9 16.97 5.76 -0.58
CA ILE A 9 15.57 5.75 -1.00
C ILE A 9 15.07 7.18 -1.27
N HIS A 10 15.45 8.15 -0.44
CA HIS A 10 15.10 9.55 -0.64
C HIS A 10 15.68 10.07 -1.97
N ASP A 11 16.94 9.80 -2.26
CA ASP A 11 17.56 10.20 -3.54
C ASP A 11 16.95 9.47 -4.74
N PHE A 12 16.55 8.21 -4.59
CA PHE A 12 15.76 7.49 -5.60
C PHE A 12 14.41 8.19 -5.85
N LEU A 13 13.67 8.53 -4.79
CA LEU A 13 12.35 9.18 -4.90
C LEU A 13 12.44 10.62 -5.42
N LYS A 14 13.56 11.33 -5.23
CA LYS A 14 13.77 12.63 -5.90
C LYS A 14 13.78 12.50 -7.43
N ASN A 15 14.27 11.38 -7.95
CA ASN A 15 14.40 11.15 -9.39
C ASN A 15 13.14 10.50 -10.00
N TYR A 16 12.45 9.64 -9.26
CA TYR A 16 11.38 8.79 -9.80
C TYR A 16 10.06 8.84 -9.00
N GLY A 17 10.02 9.58 -7.88
CA GLY A 17 8.86 9.63 -6.98
C GLY A 17 7.62 10.25 -7.62
N ASN A 18 7.81 11.14 -8.60
CA ASN A 18 6.71 11.73 -9.36
C ASN A 18 5.79 10.68 -10.01
N TYR A 19 6.32 9.55 -10.47
CA TYR A 19 5.48 8.47 -11.02
C TYR A 19 4.59 7.87 -9.94
N ALA A 20 5.11 7.65 -8.72
CA ALA A 20 4.32 7.13 -7.61
C ALA A 20 3.14 8.05 -7.24
N ASP A 21 3.33 9.37 -7.42
CA ASP A 21 2.31 10.38 -7.12
C ASP A 21 1.23 10.54 -8.19
N GLN A 22 1.40 9.96 -9.38
CA GLN A 22 0.41 10.03 -10.46
C GLN A 22 -0.83 9.18 -10.14
N TYR A 23 -2.03 9.68 -10.46
CA TYR A 23 -3.25 8.85 -10.48
C TYR A 23 -3.54 8.36 -11.89
N MET A 24 -3.83 7.06 -12.08
CA MET A 24 -4.16 6.56 -13.42
C MET A 24 -5.40 7.22 -14.03
N LEU A 25 -6.26 7.79 -13.18
CA LEU A 25 -7.45 8.52 -13.57
C LEU A 25 -7.10 9.78 -14.39
N ASP A 26 -5.91 10.34 -14.17
CA ASP A 26 -5.46 11.58 -14.78
C ASP A 26 -4.65 11.36 -16.06
N TYR A 27 -4.61 10.14 -16.59
CA TYR A 27 -3.83 9.78 -17.79
C TYR A 27 -4.01 10.80 -18.94
N TYR A 28 -5.24 11.21 -19.21
CA TYR A 28 -5.56 12.19 -20.25
C TYR A 28 -5.49 13.65 -19.77
N ILE A 29 -5.77 13.92 -18.49
CA ILE A 29 -5.81 15.29 -17.95
C ILE A 29 -4.39 15.85 -17.83
N ASP A 30 -3.47 15.04 -17.30
CA ASP A 30 -2.10 15.45 -17.02
C ASP A 30 -1.11 14.95 -18.11
N GLU A 31 -1.63 14.47 -19.25
CA GLU A 31 -0.86 13.94 -20.39
C GLU A 31 0.26 12.96 -19.95
N GLN A 32 -0.08 12.03 -19.07
CA GLN A 32 0.92 11.24 -18.32
C GLN A 32 1.88 10.46 -19.21
N TRP A 33 1.45 10.04 -20.40
CA TRP A 33 2.34 9.37 -21.36
C TRP A 33 3.54 10.26 -21.75
N SER A 34 3.29 11.55 -21.99
CA SER A 34 4.30 12.55 -22.33
C SER A 34 5.27 12.84 -21.17
N SER A 35 4.89 12.51 -19.93
CA SER A 35 5.76 12.67 -18.75
C SER A 35 6.89 11.64 -18.66
N ILE A 36 6.78 10.53 -19.39
CA ILE A 36 7.82 9.49 -19.45
C ILE A 36 8.95 9.94 -20.40
N PRO A 37 10.24 9.66 -20.11
CA PRO A 37 11.33 9.88 -21.05
C PRO A 37 11.07 9.26 -22.43
N GLU A 38 11.36 10.00 -23.50
CA GLU A 38 11.11 9.57 -24.90
C GLU A 38 11.77 8.22 -25.24
N GLU A 39 12.97 7.98 -24.72
CA GLU A 39 13.67 6.70 -24.88
C GLU A 39 12.90 5.52 -24.25
N TRP A 40 12.18 5.71 -23.15
CA TRP A 40 11.34 4.67 -22.55
C TRP A 40 10.07 4.48 -23.38
N GLN A 41 9.44 5.58 -23.83
CA GLN A 41 8.27 5.51 -24.70
C GLN A 41 8.58 4.69 -25.96
N ASN A 42 9.70 4.99 -26.63
CA ASN A 42 10.16 4.26 -27.82
C ASN A 42 10.42 2.78 -27.53
N PHE A 43 11.06 2.47 -26.40
CA PHE A 43 11.30 1.10 -25.98
C PHE A 43 9.98 0.35 -25.74
N PHE A 44 9.02 0.94 -25.02
CA PHE A 44 7.73 0.32 -24.74
C PHE A 44 6.90 0.14 -26.02
N GLU A 45 6.87 1.12 -26.91
CA GLU A 45 6.19 1.04 -28.21
C GLU A 45 6.78 -0.11 -29.05
N SER A 46 8.11 -0.28 -29.07
CA SER A 46 8.78 -1.38 -29.78
C SER A 46 8.44 -2.77 -29.23
N LYS A 47 7.89 -2.84 -28.02
CA LYS A 47 7.54 -4.08 -27.30
C LYS A 47 6.05 -4.18 -26.98
N LYS A 48 5.19 -3.34 -27.57
CA LYS A 48 3.76 -3.29 -27.20
C LYS A 48 3.03 -4.63 -27.31
N ASP A 49 3.38 -5.45 -28.29
CA ASP A 49 2.78 -6.78 -28.49
C ASP A 49 3.21 -7.79 -27.41
N ASN A 50 4.31 -7.51 -26.70
CA ASN A 50 4.85 -8.31 -25.59
C ASN A 50 5.00 -7.46 -24.32
N ILE A 51 4.09 -6.50 -24.09
CA ILE A 51 4.21 -5.54 -22.98
C ILE A 51 4.22 -6.21 -21.59
N GLN A 52 3.67 -7.41 -21.48
CA GLN A 52 3.71 -8.21 -20.25
C GLN A 52 5.15 -8.64 -19.89
N ASP A 53 6.00 -8.94 -20.86
CA ASP A 53 7.41 -9.26 -20.63
C ASP A 53 8.17 -8.04 -20.09
N VAL A 54 7.85 -6.85 -20.63
CA VAL A 54 8.36 -5.58 -20.10
C VAL A 54 7.86 -5.37 -18.67
N ALA A 55 6.61 -5.70 -18.37
CA ALA A 55 6.10 -5.57 -17.02
C ALA A 55 6.80 -6.51 -16.03
N LEU A 56 7.00 -7.77 -16.40
CA LEU A 56 7.79 -8.70 -15.58
C LEU A 56 9.24 -8.23 -15.41
N TYR A 57 9.83 -7.63 -16.43
CA TYR A 57 11.17 -7.03 -16.36
C TYR A 57 11.27 -5.88 -15.36
N LEU A 58 10.24 -5.02 -15.27
CA LEU A 58 10.22 -3.89 -14.33
C LEU A 58 9.90 -4.29 -12.89
N LEU A 59 9.07 -5.32 -12.70
CA LEU A 59 8.60 -5.75 -11.38
C LEU A 59 9.49 -6.82 -10.71
N ASP A 60 10.46 -7.35 -11.46
CA ASP A 60 11.45 -8.30 -10.97
C ASP A 60 12.86 -7.75 -11.20
N PHE A 61 13.48 -7.29 -10.11
CA PHE A 61 14.78 -6.63 -10.17
C PHE A 61 15.90 -7.57 -10.64
N ASP A 62 15.73 -8.88 -10.49
CA ASP A 62 16.71 -9.88 -10.95
C ASP A 62 16.49 -10.32 -12.41
N ASN A 63 15.37 -9.94 -13.02
CA ASN A 63 15.07 -10.30 -14.40
C ASN A 63 15.86 -9.43 -15.40
N ASN A 64 16.94 -9.96 -15.96
CA ASN A 64 17.83 -9.22 -16.86
C ASN A 64 17.57 -9.48 -18.36
N LYS A 65 16.44 -10.09 -18.71
CA LYS A 65 16.15 -10.51 -20.10
C LYS A 65 16.20 -9.35 -21.11
N LEU A 66 15.77 -8.16 -20.72
CA LEU A 66 15.68 -7.00 -21.60
C LEU A 66 16.84 -6.01 -21.43
N ASP A 67 17.88 -6.34 -20.66
CA ASP A 67 18.97 -5.39 -20.34
C ASP A 67 19.77 -4.91 -21.55
N LYS A 68 19.81 -5.67 -22.64
CA LYS A 68 20.51 -5.28 -23.87
C LYS A 68 19.69 -4.30 -24.72
N GLU A 69 18.38 -4.25 -24.52
CA GLU A 69 17.44 -3.47 -25.32
C GLU A 69 16.90 -2.26 -24.54
N ALA A 70 16.80 -2.37 -23.22
CA ALA A 70 16.25 -1.34 -22.35
C ALA A 70 17.14 -0.09 -22.29
N PRO A 71 16.55 1.12 -22.31
CA PRO A 71 17.28 2.38 -22.13
C PRO A 71 18.15 2.39 -20.88
N ILE A 72 19.28 3.11 -20.92
CA ILE A 72 20.24 3.16 -19.81
C ILE A 72 19.59 3.72 -18.54
N THR A 73 18.75 4.76 -18.68
CA THR A 73 18.04 5.39 -17.56
C THR A 73 16.99 4.48 -16.93
N LEU A 74 16.30 3.65 -17.72
CA LEU A 74 15.36 2.65 -17.21
C LEU A 74 16.08 1.55 -16.43
N ARG A 75 17.21 1.09 -16.96
CA ARG A 75 18.11 0.14 -16.27
C ARG A 75 18.69 0.73 -15.00
N LYS A 76 19.05 2.02 -15.01
CA LYS A 76 19.50 2.74 -13.82
C LYS A 76 18.41 2.73 -12.75
N MET A 77 17.17 3.08 -13.07
CA MET A 77 16.05 3.02 -12.12
C MET A 77 15.94 1.62 -11.49
N LYS A 78 15.99 0.57 -12.32
CA LYS A 78 15.92 -0.83 -11.86
C LYS A 78 17.10 -1.21 -10.95
N ASN A 79 18.32 -0.81 -11.31
CA ASN A 79 19.53 -1.11 -10.54
C ASN A 79 19.58 -0.33 -9.22
N ASP A 80 19.16 0.94 -9.22
CA ASP A 80 19.03 1.75 -8.00
C ASP A 80 18.05 1.06 -7.04
N MET A 81 16.94 0.49 -7.57
CA MET A 81 16.02 -0.28 -6.75
C MET A 81 16.63 -1.56 -6.21
N LYS A 82 17.25 -2.37 -7.08
CA LYS A 82 17.92 -3.61 -6.68
C LYS A 82 18.96 -3.35 -5.58
N HIS A 83 19.74 -2.30 -5.71
CA HIS A 83 20.80 -1.96 -4.76
C HIS A 83 20.28 -1.72 -3.33
N VAL A 84 19.16 -1.00 -3.20
CA VAL A 84 18.48 -0.79 -1.91
C VAL A 84 17.94 -2.12 -1.37
N PHE A 85 17.33 -2.94 -2.21
CA PHE A 85 16.77 -4.23 -1.80
C PHE A 85 17.83 -5.26 -1.39
N ASP A 86 18.97 -5.31 -2.07
CA ASP A 86 20.09 -6.20 -1.72
C ASP A 86 20.72 -5.84 -0.37
N LYS A 87 20.59 -4.59 0.09
CA LYS A 87 21.06 -4.13 1.42
C LYS A 87 20.07 -4.38 2.55
N LEU A 88 18.79 -4.58 2.23
CA LEU A 88 17.79 -4.97 3.22
C LEU A 88 18.08 -6.42 3.62
N PHE A 89 18.78 -6.61 4.75
CA PHE A 89 19.04 -7.93 5.34
C PHE A 89 17.72 -8.69 5.50
N THR A 90 17.45 -9.62 4.60
CA THR A 90 16.31 -10.55 4.64
C THR A 90 16.64 -11.66 5.63
N VAL A 91 16.24 -11.47 6.89
CA VAL A 91 16.00 -12.61 7.77
C VAL A 91 14.60 -13.12 7.46
N ASP A 92 14.52 -14.19 6.67
CA ASP A 92 13.29 -14.95 6.46
C ASP A 92 12.94 -15.66 7.77
N CYS A 93 11.80 -15.32 8.36
CA CYS A 93 11.26 -15.99 9.54
C CYS A 93 9.79 -16.33 9.32
N GLY A 94 9.52 -17.43 8.62
CA GLY A 94 8.37 -18.28 8.89
C GLY A 94 7.02 -17.79 8.35
N ALA A 95 6.81 -17.99 7.05
CA ALA A 95 5.56 -17.77 6.32
C ALA A 95 4.36 -18.56 6.90
N GLY A 96 3.42 -17.88 7.55
CA GLY A 96 2.21 -18.52 8.13
C GLY A 96 0.92 -17.69 8.00
N ILE A 97 -0.21 -18.24 8.48
CA ILE A 97 -1.59 -17.74 8.24
C ILE A 97 -2.24 -17.25 9.55
N GLY A 98 -1.60 -16.35 10.31
CA GLY A 98 -2.22 -15.78 11.53
C GLY A 98 -2.32 -16.75 12.72
N HIS A 99 -1.46 -17.77 12.73
CA HIS A 99 -1.22 -18.58 13.91
C HIS A 99 -0.29 -17.90 14.92
N LEU A 100 0.38 -16.80 14.55
CA LEU A 100 1.56 -16.31 15.25
C LEU A 100 1.33 -15.98 16.73
N SER A 101 0.26 -15.28 17.11
CA SER A 101 -0.02 -15.03 18.55
C SER A 101 -0.23 -16.33 19.33
N ARG A 102 -0.99 -17.28 18.75
CA ARG A 102 -1.26 -18.62 19.33
C ARG A 102 -0.03 -19.52 19.33
N ILE A 103 0.79 -19.45 18.29
CA ILE A 103 2.05 -20.18 18.10
C ILE A 103 3.10 -19.63 19.06
N LEU A 104 3.31 -18.31 19.14
CA LEU A 104 4.27 -17.70 20.07
C LEU A 104 3.89 -18.01 21.52
N ALA A 105 2.61 -17.90 21.88
CA ALA A 105 2.12 -18.32 23.19
C ALA A 105 2.38 -19.81 23.46
N TYR A 106 2.18 -20.67 22.45
CA TYR A 106 2.40 -22.11 22.56
C TYR A 106 3.89 -22.51 22.58
N PHE A 107 4.76 -21.85 21.82
CA PHE A 107 6.19 -22.16 21.71
C PHE A 107 7.00 -21.66 22.91
N PHE A 108 6.60 -20.53 23.50
CA PHE A 108 7.30 -19.96 24.65
C PHE A 108 6.68 -20.35 25.99
N LYS A 109 5.62 -21.17 26.00
CA LYS A 109 4.89 -21.62 27.19
C LYS A 109 5.78 -22.24 28.28
N ASP A 110 6.87 -22.90 27.88
CA ASP A 110 7.77 -23.61 28.78
C ASP A 110 8.93 -22.73 29.29
N HIS A 111 9.02 -21.48 28.80
CA HIS A 111 10.15 -20.59 29.05
C HIS A 111 9.75 -19.28 29.74
N ILE A 112 8.48 -18.85 29.64
CA ILE A 112 7.96 -17.62 30.24
C ILE A 112 6.45 -17.73 30.47
N ASN A 113 5.95 -17.17 31.57
CA ASN A 113 4.51 -16.95 31.77
C ASN A 113 4.06 -15.86 30.80
N ILE A 114 3.37 -16.24 29.72
CA ILE A 114 2.93 -15.31 28.67
C ILE A 114 1.43 -15.08 28.78
N GLU A 115 1.07 -13.83 29.07
CA GLU A 115 -0.27 -13.31 28.87
C GLU A 115 -0.30 -12.58 27.51
N VAL A 116 -1.13 -13.05 26.58
CA VAL A 116 -1.27 -12.42 25.26
C VAL A 116 -2.54 -11.59 25.26
N SER A 117 -2.37 -10.27 25.17
CA SER A 117 -3.45 -9.32 24.96
C SER A 117 -3.40 -8.77 23.53
N THR A 118 -4.50 -8.83 22.80
CA THR A 118 -4.61 -8.24 21.45
C THR A 118 -5.70 -7.19 21.42
N VAL A 119 -5.43 -6.08 20.74
CA VAL A 119 -6.35 -4.94 20.62
C VAL A 119 -6.76 -4.77 19.16
N GLU A 120 -8.07 -4.67 18.93
CA GLU A 120 -8.68 -4.48 17.62
C GLU A 120 -9.77 -3.40 17.73
N GLY A 121 -9.87 -2.55 16.71
CA GLY A 121 -10.79 -1.42 16.69
C GLY A 121 -12.16 -1.75 16.06
N ASN A 122 -12.33 -2.95 15.51
CA ASN A 122 -13.56 -3.45 14.92
C ASN A 122 -14.11 -4.68 15.66
N ASP A 123 -15.27 -4.50 16.31
CA ASP A 123 -15.95 -5.55 17.10
C ASP A 123 -16.19 -6.85 16.32
N LYS A 124 -16.46 -6.77 15.00
CA LYS A 124 -16.70 -7.96 14.18
C LYS A 124 -15.45 -8.85 14.06
N PHE A 125 -14.26 -8.24 14.02
CA PHE A 125 -12.99 -8.98 13.95
C PHE A 125 -12.59 -9.53 15.31
N VAL A 126 -12.96 -8.85 16.41
CA VAL A 126 -12.83 -9.38 17.77
C VAL A 126 -13.68 -10.65 17.93
N ASP A 127 -14.95 -10.59 17.54
CA ASP A 127 -15.87 -11.75 17.62
C ASP A 127 -15.39 -12.94 16.80
N GLN A 128 -14.88 -12.71 15.59
CA GLN A 128 -14.30 -13.75 14.74
C GLN A 128 -13.05 -14.37 15.38
N SER A 129 -12.19 -13.56 15.99
CA SER A 129 -10.98 -14.02 16.68
C SER A 129 -11.30 -14.90 17.88
N ILE A 130 -12.32 -14.54 18.68
CA ILE A 130 -12.77 -15.34 19.83
C ILE A 130 -13.26 -16.74 19.37
N LYS A 131 -14.00 -16.81 18.26
CA LYS A 131 -14.43 -18.10 17.69
C LYS A 131 -13.25 -18.97 17.25
N LEU A 132 -12.23 -18.37 16.65
CA LEU A 132 -11.02 -19.08 16.24
C LEU A 132 -10.17 -19.56 17.42
N ASP A 133 -10.17 -18.81 18.53
CA ASP A 133 -9.53 -19.23 19.79
C ASP A 133 -10.24 -20.46 20.36
N GLN A 134 -11.58 -20.47 20.41
CA GLN A 134 -12.37 -21.64 20.85
C GLN A 134 -12.13 -22.88 19.97
N ILE A 135 -12.07 -22.71 18.64
CA ILE A 135 -11.75 -23.82 17.72
C ILE A 135 -10.35 -24.37 17.99
N PHE A 136 -9.38 -23.52 18.26
CA PHE A 136 -8.00 -23.91 18.54
C PHE A 136 -7.88 -24.65 19.88
N GLU A 137 -8.49 -24.12 20.95
CA GLU A 137 -8.55 -24.79 22.26
C GLU A 137 -9.21 -26.16 22.17
N ASN A 138 -10.31 -26.28 21.42
CA ASN A 138 -10.98 -27.55 21.21
C ASN A 138 -10.07 -28.55 20.48
N LYS A 139 -9.35 -28.11 19.43
CA LYS A 139 -8.37 -28.97 18.75
C LYS A 139 -7.25 -29.45 19.67
N LEU A 140 -6.73 -28.59 20.55
CA LEU A 140 -5.70 -28.96 21.53
C LEU A 140 -6.22 -30.00 22.53
N LYS A 141 -7.45 -29.84 23.02
CA LYS A 141 -8.13 -30.84 23.87
C LYS A 141 -8.25 -32.20 23.19
N TYR A 142 -8.65 -32.22 21.91
CA TYR A 142 -8.75 -33.47 21.14
C TYR A 142 -7.40 -34.16 20.92
N MET A 143 -6.28 -33.41 20.94
CA MET A 143 -4.93 -33.94 20.79
C MET A 143 -4.30 -34.43 22.10
N GLY A 144 -5.04 -34.41 23.22
CA GLY A 144 -4.57 -34.92 24.51
C GLY A 144 -3.43 -34.11 25.14
N GLN A 145 -3.24 -32.87 24.69
CA GLN A 145 -2.27 -31.97 25.31
C GLN A 145 -2.94 -31.24 26.48
N GLU A 146 -2.24 -31.15 27.62
CA GLU A 146 -2.65 -30.23 28.68
C GLU A 146 -2.79 -28.83 28.09
N ILE A 147 -3.84 -28.13 28.50
CA ILE A 147 -4.04 -26.72 28.17
C ILE A 147 -3.31 -25.97 29.28
N PRO A 148 -2.14 -25.34 29.02
CA PRO A 148 -1.58 -24.39 29.94
C PRO A 148 -2.62 -23.37 30.37
N ASN A 149 -2.36 -22.72 31.50
CA ASN A 149 -3.19 -21.65 32.04
C ASN A 149 -3.11 -20.40 31.12
N PHE A 150 -3.62 -20.55 29.90
CA PHE A 150 -3.57 -19.60 28.82
C PHE A 150 -4.75 -18.66 28.96
N LYS A 151 -4.48 -17.40 29.28
CA LYS A 151 -5.49 -16.35 29.25
C LYS A 151 -5.19 -15.46 28.06
N ILE A 152 -5.90 -15.68 26.95
CA ILE A 152 -5.88 -14.74 25.82
C ILE A 152 -6.98 -13.72 26.10
N GLN A 153 -6.59 -12.51 26.47
CA GLN A 153 -7.55 -11.43 26.68
C GLN A 153 -7.70 -10.64 25.36
N ARG A 154 -8.87 -10.76 24.74
CA ARG A 154 -9.25 -9.93 23.58
C ARG A 154 -9.93 -8.69 24.11
N ILE A 155 -9.43 -7.51 23.74
CA ILE A 155 -10.03 -6.24 24.14
C ILE A 155 -10.41 -5.49 22.86
N SER A 156 -11.72 -5.24 22.67
CA SER A 156 -12.17 -4.24 21.72
C SER A 156 -11.98 -2.87 22.35
N LYS A 157 -11.07 -2.07 21.80
CA LYS A 157 -10.87 -0.70 22.28
C LYS A 157 -10.39 0.17 21.13
N LEU A 158 -11.13 1.24 20.87
CA LEU A 158 -10.64 2.32 20.02
C LEU A 158 -9.51 3.02 20.80
N VAL A 159 -8.27 2.78 20.38
CA VAL A 159 -7.10 3.43 20.97
C VAL A 159 -7.01 4.84 20.38
N SER A 160 -7.74 5.79 20.98
CA SER A 160 -7.67 7.20 20.59
C SER A 160 -6.50 7.95 21.24
N ASP A 161 -5.98 7.46 22.38
CA ASP A 161 -5.00 8.19 23.21
C ASP A 161 -3.99 7.29 23.93
N LYS A 162 -2.83 7.87 24.26
CA LYS A 162 -1.67 7.23 24.92
C LYS A 162 -2.00 6.43 26.20
N ASN A 163 -3.07 6.81 26.91
CA ASN A 163 -3.42 6.24 28.22
C ASN A 163 -4.40 5.06 28.13
N SER A 164 -4.95 4.74 26.95
CA SER A 164 -6.00 3.72 26.86
C SER A 164 -5.50 2.27 26.90
N LEU A 165 -4.19 2.05 26.76
CA LEU A 165 -3.57 0.72 26.65
C LEU A 165 -2.76 0.31 27.89
N ILE A 166 -2.72 1.14 28.94
CA ILE A 166 -1.87 0.89 30.12
C ILE A 166 -2.76 0.41 31.27
N ASN A 167 -2.66 -0.88 31.61
CA ASN A 167 -3.03 -1.35 32.95
C ASN A 167 -1.77 -1.28 33.81
N GLU A 168 -1.57 -0.18 34.53
CA GLU A 168 -0.37 0.06 35.36
C GLU A 168 -0.21 -0.94 36.52
N ASN A 169 -1.24 -1.73 36.82
CA ASN A 169 -1.27 -2.64 37.96
C ASN A 169 -0.83 -4.08 37.65
N ASP A 170 -0.43 -4.39 36.41
CA ASP A 170 -0.04 -5.76 36.05
C ASP A 170 1.48 -5.92 35.99
N SER A 171 2.03 -6.76 36.87
CA SER A 171 3.48 -7.07 36.93
C SER A 171 3.95 -8.01 35.80
N ASN A 172 3.05 -8.44 34.93
CA ASN A 172 3.31 -9.41 33.88
C ASN A 172 4.10 -8.80 32.72
N LYS A 173 5.05 -9.58 32.19
CA LYS A 173 5.80 -9.21 30.97
C LYS A 173 4.92 -9.45 29.74
N ASN A 174 4.84 -8.45 28.87
CA ASN A 174 3.88 -8.42 27.76
C ASN A 174 4.58 -8.46 26.39
N LEU A 175 4.06 -9.30 25.50
CA LEU A 175 4.33 -9.24 24.07
C LEU A 175 3.24 -8.42 23.40
N ILE A 176 3.63 -7.35 22.71
CA ILE A 176 2.70 -6.51 21.94
C ILE A 176 2.66 -7.01 20.50
N LEU A 177 1.46 -7.36 20.03
CA LEU A 177 1.23 -7.87 18.67
C LEU A 177 0.25 -6.97 17.92
N GLY A 178 0.68 -6.47 16.76
CA GLY A 178 -0.13 -5.70 15.82
C GLY A 178 -0.10 -6.33 14.44
N LEU A 179 -1.06 -7.19 14.11
CA LEU A 179 -1.17 -7.82 12.80
C LEU A 179 -2.22 -7.06 11.99
N HIS A 180 -1.80 -6.24 11.01
CA HIS A 180 -2.62 -5.29 10.24
C HIS A 180 -2.97 -3.96 10.95
N THR A 181 -1.96 -3.34 11.57
CA THR A 181 -2.13 -2.02 12.16
C THR A 181 -2.33 -0.95 11.07
N CYS A 182 -3.56 -0.45 10.95
CA CYS A 182 -3.95 0.49 9.90
C CYS A 182 -3.51 1.92 10.23
N GLY A 183 -2.83 2.59 9.29
CA GLY A 183 -2.45 4.00 9.42
C GLY A 183 -1.71 4.27 10.74
N ASP A 184 -2.17 5.29 11.45
CA ASP A 184 -1.53 5.75 12.70
C ASP A 184 -1.62 4.76 13.86
N PHE A 185 -2.47 3.74 13.78
CA PHE A 185 -2.51 2.69 14.80
C PHE A 185 -1.16 1.95 14.90
N ALA A 186 -0.46 1.77 13.77
CA ALA A 186 0.88 1.21 13.74
C ALA A 186 1.86 2.05 14.59
N SER A 187 1.84 3.36 14.39
CA SER A 187 2.66 4.34 15.09
C SER A 187 2.33 4.39 16.58
N THR A 188 1.04 4.38 16.92
CA THR A 188 0.56 4.38 18.31
C THR A 188 1.01 3.13 19.05
N LEU A 189 0.94 1.95 18.41
CA LEU A 189 1.39 0.70 19.02
C LEU A 189 2.91 0.70 19.28
N ILE A 190 3.69 1.23 18.35
CA ILE A 190 5.15 1.39 18.51
C ILE A 190 5.47 2.35 19.67
N LYS A 191 4.78 3.50 19.77
CA LYS A 191 4.96 4.45 20.88
C LYS A 191 4.58 3.81 22.22
N HIS A 192 3.47 3.06 22.26
CA HIS A 192 3.04 2.33 23.46
C HIS A 192 4.06 1.29 23.87
N PHE A 193 4.58 0.48 22.93
CA PHE A 193 5.69 -0.44 23.20
C PHE A 193 6.87 0.30 23.82
N SER A 194 7.33 1.39 23.20
CA SER A 194 8.51 2.14 23.68
C SER A 194 8.33 2.63 25.12
N LEU A 195 7.16 3.19 25.44
CA LEU A 195 6.87 3.77 26.76
C LEU A 195 6.50 2.75 27.85
N ASN A 196 5.99 1.57 27.47
CA ASN A 196 5.50 0.58 28.43
C ASN A 196 6.65 -0.26 29.01
N SER A 197 6.96 -0.09 30.30
CA SER A 197 8.00 -0.86 31.01
C SER A 197 7.71 -2.36 31.13
N ASN A 198 6.44 -2.75 31.01
CA ASN A 198 6.02 -4.14 31.11
C ASN A 198 6.10 -4.85 29.74
N ALA A 199 6.20 -4.10 28.64
CA ALA A 199 6.37 -4.68 27.31
C ALA A 199 7.82 -5.14 27.07
N THR A 200 8.00 -6.42 26.73
CA THR A 200 9.33 -7.02 26.46
C THR A 200 9.62 -7.16 24.98
N ALA A 201 8.58 -7.36 24.18
CA ALA A 201 8.72 -7.55 22.75
C ALA A 201 7.55 -6.92 21.98
N LEU A 202 7.81 -6.54 20.73
CA LEU A 202 6.85 -6.02 19.76
C LEU A 202 6.96 -6.81 18.46
N VAL A 203 5.82 -7.20 17.90
CA VAL A 203 5.70 -7.58 16.48
C VAL A 203 4.61 -6.71 15.86
N ASN A 204 4.96 -5.87 14.90
CA ASN A 204 4.05 -4.92 14.27
C ASN A 204 4.10 -5.01 12.74
N VAL A 205 2.92 -5.17 12.12
CA VAL A 205 2.72 -5.31 10.67
C VAL A 205 1.73 -4.24 10.22
N GLY A 206 2.26 -3.17 9.64
CA GLY A 206 1.46 -2.07 9.10
C GLY A 206 0.78 -2.45 7.77
N CYS A 207 -0.37 -1.85 7.45
CA CYS A 207 -1.10 -2.22 6.23
C CYS A 207 -1.75 -1.10 5.40
N CYS A 208 -2.22 -0.01 6.01
CA CYS A 208 -2.91 1.07 5.30
C CYS A 208 -2.13 2.39 5.39
N TYR A 209 -1.01 2.49 4.68
CA TYR A 209 -0.14 3.67 4.77
C TYR A 209 -0.82 4.96 4.33
N HIS A 210 -1.79 4.90 3.40
CA HIS A 210 -2.60 6.05 3.00
C HIS A 210 -3.47 6.64 4.13
N LYS A 211 -3.64 5.92 5.24
CA LYS A 211 -4.35 6.39 6.44
C LYS A 211 -3.39 7.01 7.48
N LEU A 212 -2.09 7.09 7.20
CA LEU A 212 -1.16 7.78 8.10
C LEU A 212 -1.56 9.27 8.20
N ASN A 213 -1.21 9.91 9.31
CA ASN A 213 -1.58 11.30 9.63
C ASN A 213 -3.10 11.51 9.65
N ASN A 214 -3.81 10.56 10.26
CA ASN A 214 -5.27 10.45 10.34
C ASN A 214 -6.01 10.45 8.98
N GLY A 215 -5.29 10.30 7.86
CA GLY A 215 -5.86 10.51 6.53
C GLY A 215 -6.39 11.93 6.34
N ASN A 216 -5.87 12.92 7.08
CA ASN A 216 -6.28 14.32 6.94
C ASN A 216 -6.03 14.85 5.52
N ASP A 217 -5.09 14.25 4.79
CA ASP A 217 -4.81 14.53 3.40
C ASP A 217 -5.63 13.68 2.41
N MET A 218 -6.57 12.86 2.89
CA MET A 218 -7.53 12.13 2.06
C MET A 218 -8.47 13.09 1.33
N GLU A 219 -8.78 14.26 1.89
CA GLU A 219 -9.50 15.33 1.19
C GLU A 219 -8.69 15.85 -0.02
N TYR A 220 -7.36 15.80 0.04
CA TYR A 220 -6.46 16.14 -1.07
C TYR A 220 -6.30 15.00 -2.08
N ARG A 221 -7.04 13.87 -1.97
CA ARG A 221 -7.22 12.95 -3.11
C ARG A 221 -7.61 13.69 -4.39
N GLN A 222 -8.30 14.83 -4.26
CA GLN A 222 -8.79 15.64 -5.39
C GLN A 222 -7.79 16.70 -5.88
N ILE A 223 -6.66 16.91 -5.19
CA ILE A 223 -5.74 18.02 -5.46
C ILE A 223 -4.29 17.51 -5.41
N TYR A 224 -3.65 17.45 -6.58
CA TYR A 224 -2.19 17.48 -6.66
C TYR A 224 -1.76 18.92 -6.36
N ASP A 225 -1.53 19.23 -5.08
CA ASP A 225 -0.85 20.47 -4.69
C ASP A 225 0.46 20.10 -4.00
N ASN A 226 1.57 20.46 -4.64
CA ASN A 226 2.91 20.35 -4.04
C ASN A 226 3.11 21.33 -2.87
N ASN A 227 2.13 22.18 -2.57
CA ASN A 227 2.20 23.26 -1.57
C ASN A 227 1.58 22.90 -0.21
N ILE A 228 1.63 21.63 0.23
CA ILE A 228 1.30 21.32 1.64
C ILE A 228 2.54 21.67 2.48
N ASP A 229 2.71 22.97 2.71
CA ASP A 229 3.82 23.59 3.45
C ASP A 229 3.69 23.46 4.98
N SER A 230 2.72 22.72 5.49
CA SER A 230 2.55 22.56 6.94
C SER A 230 2.58 21.09 7.36
N ILE A 231 3.79 20.58 7.59
CA ILE A 231 4.01 19.42 8.46
C ILE A 231 3.45 19.83 9.84
N ASN A 232 2.22 19.43 10.20
CA ASN A 232 1.73 19.66 11.56
C ASN A 232 2.63 18.92 12.55
N GLU A 233 2.83 19.49 13.74
CA GLU A 233 3.62 18.87 14.81
C GLU A 233 3.07 17.49 15.25
N ASN A 234 1.80 17.20 14.93
CA ASN A 234 1.09 15.95 15.25
C ASN A 234 1.18 14.85 14.17
N TYR A 235 2.00 15.01 13.12
CA TYR A 235 2.16 13.97 12.10
C TYR A 235 2.80 12.70 12.70
N ASN A 236 2.28 11.54 12.30
CA ASN A 236 2.76 10.23 12.72
C ASN A 236 3.76 9.63 11.72
N TYR A 237 4.14 10.36 10.68
CA TYR A 237 5.30 10.08 9.83
C TYR A 237 6.03 11.40 9.50
N PRO A 238 7.37 11.43 9.57
CA PRO A 238 8.23 10.44 10.22
C PRO A 238 8.06 10.43 11.75
N MET A 239 8.23 9.26 12.37
CA MET A 239 8.35 9.07 13.81
C MET A 239 9.76 9.39 14.33
N SER A 240 10.81 9.10 13.56
CA SER A 240 12.20 9.35 13.95
C SER A 240 12.43 10.83 14.30
N ASN A 241 13.34 11.08 15.23
CA ASN A 241 13.78 12.41 15.60
C ASN A 241 14.50 13.13 14.44
N GLU A 242 15.09 12.39 13.50
CA GLU A 242 15.79 12.93 12.32
C GLU A 242 14.87 13.14 11.12
N LYS A 243 13.76 13.87 11.31
CA LYS A 243 12.72 14.04 10.28
C LYS A 243 13.23 14.45 8.90
N ASN A 244 14.31 15.24 8.85
CA ASN A 244 14.86 15.81 7.62
C ASN A 244 15.46 14.79 6.65
N ILE A 245 15.80 13.58 7.09
CA ILE A 245 16.34 12.55 6.19
C ILE A 245 15.24 11.84 5.40
N PHE A 246 13.99 11.91 5.86
CA PHE A 246 12.86 11.22 5.25
C PHE A 246 12.22 12.04 4.13
N PRO A 247 11.80 11.38 3.03
CA PRO A 247 11.05 12.04 1.97
C PRO A 247 9.63 12.39 2.43
N ASN A 248 9.07 13.46 1.88
CA ASN A 248 7.63 13.68 1.96
C ASN A 248 6.92 12.64 1.08
N LEU A 249 5.85 12.04 1.60
CA LEU A 249 5.09 11.01 0.89
C LEU A 249 3.65 11.48 0.68
N SER A 250 3.25 11.62 -0.58
CA SER A 250 1.88 12.00 -0.93
C SER A 250 0.87 10.92 -0.52
N TYR A 251 -0.42 11.26 -0.53
CA TYR A 251 -1.48 10.27 -0.41
C TYR A 251 -1.35 9.18 -1.48
N ALA A 252 -1.12 9.55 -2.74
CA ALA A 252 -1.02 8.64 -3.88
C ALA A 252 0.13 7.64 -3.72
N ALA A 253 1.30 8.12 -3.30
CA ALA A 253 2.46 7.28 -3.02
C ALA A 253 2.16 6.29 -1.88
N ARG A 254 1.57 6.75 -0.77
CA ARG A 254 1.22 5.88 0.37
C ARG A 254 0.11 4.88 0.03
N GLU A 255 -0.83 5.24 -0.83
CA GLU A 255 -1.87 4.33 -1.36
C GLU A 255 -1.24 3.27 -2.26
N LEU A 256 -0.37 3.68 -3.17
CA LEU A 256 0.37 2.80 -4.07
C LEU A 256 1.23 1.79 -3.30
N ALA A 257 1.88 2.22 -2.22
CA ALA A 257 2.59 1.35 -1.29
C ALA A 257 1.69 0.29 -0.64
N CYS A 258 0.37 0.33 -0.82
CA CYS A 258 -0.57 -0.71 -0.39
C CYS A 258 -0.90 -1.78 -1.41
N HIS A 259 -0.35 -1.69 -2.61
CA HIS A 259 -0.60 -2.66 -3.67
C HIS A 259 0.27 -3.92 -3.50
N GLY A 260 -0.34 -5.08 -3.77
CA GLY A 260 0.36 -6.37 -3.72
C GLY A 260 1.18 -6.66 -4.97
N LEU A 261 2.47 -6.35 -4.93
CA LEU A 261 3.41 -6.58 -6.05
C LEU A 261 3.48 -8.06 -6.46
N LYS A 262 3.68 -8.99 -5.50
CA LYS A 262 3.80 -10.42 -5.80
C LYS A 262 2.51 -11.01 -6.38
N GLN A 263 1.37 -10.65 -5.81
CA GLN A 263 0.04 -11.02 -6.31
C GLN A 263 -0.20 -10.51 -7.74
N PHE A 264 0.28 -9.31 -8.07
CA PHE A 264 0.20 -8.80 -9.43
C PHE A 264 1.13 -9.54 -10.40
N LYS A 265 2.35 -9.89 -9.97
CA LYS A 265 3.26 -10.75 -10.74
C LYS A 265 2.68 -12.13 -11.02
N GLU A 266 2.05 -12.76 -10.03
CA GLU A 266 1.35 -14.03 -10.21
C GLU A 266 0.20 -13.89 -11.22
N LYS A 267 -0.57 -12.80 -11.16
CA LYS A 267 -1.61 -12.50 -12.15
C LYS A 267 -1.05 -12.30 -13.56
N LEU A 268 0.11 -11.66 -13.70
CA LEU A 268 0.77 -11.50 -15.01
C LEU A 268 1.08 -12.86 -15.66
N ASN A 269 1.48 -13.85 -14.87
CA ASN A 269 1.84 -15.18 -15.37
C ASN A 269 0.63 -16.11 -15.59
N THR A 270 -0.47 -15.90 -14.85
CA THR A 270 -1.58 -16.87 -14.79
C THR A 270 -2.86 -16.39 -15.46
N LYS A 271 -3.11 -15.09 -15.53
CA LYS A 271 -4.36 -14.53 -16.02
C LYS A 271 -4.27 -14.24 -17.51
N VAL A 272 -4.92 -15.08 -18.30
CA VAL A 272 -5.22 -14.83 -19.71
C VAL A 272 -5.99 -13.49 -19.82
N ASP A 273 -5.60 -12.65 -20.78
CA ASP A 273 -6.22 -11.34 -21.06
C ASP A 273 -6.17 -10.31 -19.90
N LEU A 274 -5.15 -10.38 -19.03
CA LEU A 274 -4.94 -9.36 -18.01
C LEU A 274 -4.90 -7.94 -18.60
N LEU A 275 -4.24 -7.77 -19.75
CA LEU A 275 -4.15 -6.48 -20.43
C LEU A 275 -5.53 -5.93 -20.78
N SER A 276 -6.42 -6.76 -21.33
CA SER A 276 -7.78 -6.36 -21.70
C SER A 276 -8.57 -5.84 -20.50
N SER A 277 -8.31 -6.37 -19.28
CA SER A 277 -8.97 -5.88 -18.08
C SER A 277 -8.65 -4.42 -17.71
N PHE A 278 -7.52 -3.87 -18.21
CA PHE A 278 -7.19 -2.44 -18.07
C PHE A 278 -8.06 -1.52 -18.93
N LYS A 279 -8.95 -2.05 -19.79
CA LYS A 279 -10.00 -1.29 -20.47
C LYS A 279 -10.84 -0.47 -19.50
N ILE A 280 -11.13 -1.01 -18.30
CA ILE A 280 -11.87 -0.27 -17.26
C ILE A 280 -11.07 0.92 -16.73
N ASN A 281 -9.75 0.78 -16.57
CA ASN A 281 -8.88 1.89 -16.17
C ASN A 281 -8.85 2.97 -17.25
N LEU A 282 -8.77 2.59 -18.53
CA LEU A 282 -8.80 3.52 -19.65
C LEU A 282 -10.14 4.27 -19.72
N PHE A 283 -11.25 3.55 -19.56
CA PHE A 283 -12.60 4.15 -19.49
C PHE A 283 -12.74 5.09 -18.31
N ARG A 284 -12.27 4.68 -17.13
CA ARG A 284 -12.33 5.52 -15.94
C ARG A 284 -11.54 6.82 -16.13
N ALA A 285 -10.35 6.75 -16.74
CA ALA A 285 -9.51 7.91 -17.02
C ALA A 285 -10.13 8.83 -18.08
N LYS A 286 -10.73 8.27 -19.13
CA LYS A 286 -11.43 9.08 -20.14
C LYS A 286 -12.68 9.76 -19.58
N LEU A 287 -13.41 9.08 -18.70
CA LEU A 287 -14.55 9.67 -18.00
C LEU A 287 -14.12 10.80 -17.08
N GLU A 288 -12.98 10.65 -16.39
CA GLU A 288 -12.37 11.71 -15.59
C GLU A 288 -12.07 12.95 -16.44
N TYR A 289 -11.42 12.74 -17.59
CA TYR A 289 -11.15 13.79 -18.57
C TYR A 289 -12.42 14.48 -19.08
N LEU A 290 -13.46 13.71 -19.41
CA LEU A 290 -14.75 14.26 -19.86
C LEU A 290 -15.39 15.14 -18.78
N ILE A 291 -15.47 14.64 -17.53
CA ILE A 291 -16.04 15.36 -16.40
C ILE A 291 -15.26 16.66 -16.15
N PHE A 292 -13.93 16.57 -16.09
CA PHE A 292 -13.09 17.73 -15.83
C PHE A 292 -13.17 18.76 -16.97
N SER A 293 -13.15 18.31 -18.23
CA SER A 293 -13.24 19.20 -19.40
C SER A 293 -14.56 19.96 -19.48
N ILE A 294 -15.67 19.34 -19.06
CA ILE A 294 -17.00 19.98 -19.07
C ILE A 294 -17.19 20.90 -17.87
N THR A 295 -16.72 20.49 -16.69
CA THR A 295 -16.97 21.22 -15.45
C THR A 295 -15.94 22.30 -15.15
N ASN A 296 -14.71 22.13 -15.65
CA ASN A 296 -13.51 22.92 -15.36
C ASN A 296 -13.34 23.21 -13.85
N ASN A 297 -13.70 22.24 -13.01
CA ASN A 297 -13.71 22.42 -11.56
C ASN A 297 -13.06 21.22 -10.87
N LYS A 298 -11.97 21.51 -10.13
CA LYS A 298 -11.17 20.51 -9.40
C LYS A 298 -12.00 19.69 -8.40
N LYS A 299 -13.12 20.21 -7.89
CA LYS A 299 -14.01 19.47 -6.97
C LYS A 299 -14.64 18.22 -7.58
N TYR A 300 -14.70 18.14 -8.92
CA TYR A 300 -15.21 16.97 -9.63
C TYR A 300 -14.08 16.03 -10.09
N ARG A 301 -12.82 16.30 -9.70
CA ARG A 301 -11.73 15.33 -9.90
C ARG A 301 -11.83 14.19 -8.89
N HIS A 302 -11.45 12.99 -9.31
CA HIS A 302 -11.32 11.77 -8.50
C HIS A 302 -12.58 11.40 -7.71
N LEU A 303 -13.75 11.64 -8.29
CA LEU A 303 -15.02 11.26 -7.69
C LEU A 303 -15.10 9.75 -7.46
N GLY A 304 -15.70 9.39 -6.33
CA GLY A 304 -16.09 8.01 -6.03
C GLY A 304 -17.19 7.56 -6.98
N LEU A 305 -16.81 6.93 -8.08
CA LEU A 305 -17.75 6.37 -9.05
C LEU A 305 -18.10 4.92 -8.70
N ARG A 306 -19.25 4.46 -9.18
CA ARG A 306 -19.65 3.06 -9.01
C ARG A 306 -18.67 2.14 -9.76
N SER A 307 -18.27 1.06 -9.11
CA SER A 307 -17.51 -0.01 -9.77
C SER A 307 -18.33 -0.65 -10.89
N VAL A 308 -17.75 -0.68 -12.10
CA VAL A 308 -18.34 -1.30 -13.28
C VAL A 308 -17.54 -2.55 -13.61
N SER A 309 -18.22 -3.69 -13.71
CA SER A 309 -17.59 -4.96 -14.10
C SER A 309 -17.12 -4.92 -15.55
N TYR A 310 -15.93 -5.47 -15.80
CA TYR A 310 -15.39 -5.63 -17.14
C TYR A 310 -16.18 -6.66 -17.95
N THR A 311 -16.47 -6.33 -19.22
CA THR A 311 -16.87 -7.26 -20.27
C THR A 311 -16.25 -6.82 -21.59
N ASP A 312 -15.90 -7.76 -22.47
CA ASP A 312 -15.23 -7.44 -23.75
C ASP A 312 -16.08 -6.51 -24.64
N THR A 313 -17.40 -6.70 -24.59
CA THR A 313 -18.40 -5.95 -25.35
C THR A 313 -18.77 -4.59 -24.74
N LEU A 314 -18.25 -4.25 -23.55
CA LEU A 314 -18.60 -2.99 -22.87
C LEU A 314 -18.18 -1.79 -23.71
N LEU A 315 -19.16 -0.96 -24.09
CA LEU A 315 -18.93 0.32 -24.76
C LEU A 315 -18.66 1.43 -23.74
N PHE A 316 -17.96 2.47 -24.16
CA PHE A 316 -17.59 3.54 -23.24
C PHE A 316 -18.81 4.33 -22.77
N GLU A 317 -19.76 4.61 -23.66
CA GLU A 317 -21.01 5.30 -23.32
C GLU A 317 -21.84 4.52 -22.29
N GLU A 318 -21.87 3.18 -22.42
CA GLU A 318 -22.52 2.32 -21.42
C GLU A 318 -21.78 2.38 -20.06
N TYR A 319 -20.45 2.45 -20.09
CA TYR A 319 -19.65 2.64 -18.88
C TYR A 319 -19.96 3.98 -18.20
N ILE A 320 -20.09 5.08 -18.94
CA ILE A 320 -20.46 6.42 -18.41
C ILE A 320 -21.77 6.30 -17.61
N GLU A 321 -22.80 5.70 -18.21
CA GLU A 321 -24.11 5.56 -17.58
C GLU A 321 -24.07 4.75 -16.28
N LYS A 322 -23.33 3.63 -16.28
CA LYS A 322 -23.17 2.75 -15.13
C LYS A 322 -22.34 3.39 -14.01
N ALA A 323 -21.23 4.05 -14.37
CA ALA A 323 -20.30 4.65 -13.41
C ALA A 323 -20.91 5.87 -12.69
N LEU A 324 -21.70 6.67 -13.40
CA LEU A 324 -22.33 7.89 -12.89
C LEU A 324 -23.72 7.69 -12.26
N ILE A 325 -24.17 6.45 -12.05
CA ILE A 325 -25.55 6.17 -11.60
C ILE A 325 -25.98 6.93 -10.33
N PHE A 326 -25.04 7.29 -9.46
CA PHE A 326 -25.27 8.05 -8.22
C PHE A 326 -24.86 9.53 -8.30
N HIS A 327 -24.61 10.05 -9.51
CA HIS A 327 -24.09 11.39 -9.77
C HIS A 327 -24.95 12.13 -10.80
N GLU A 328 -26.24 12.32 -10.49
CA GLU A 328 -27.23 12.93 -11.40
C GLU A 328 -26.81 14.33 -11.87
N GLU A 329 -26.29 15.18 -10.97
CA GLU A 329 -25.81 16.53 -11.32
C GLU A 329 -24.75 16.50 -12.45
N ILE A 330 -23.88 15.49 -12.44
CA ILE A 330 -22.81 15.35 -13.43
C ILE A 330 -23.37 14.79 -14.74
N LYS A 331 -24.29 13.83 -14.66
CA LYS A 331 -25.01 13.33 -15.84
C LYS A 331 -25.73 14.46 -16.57
N ASP A 332 -26.41 15.33 -15.83
CA ASP A 332 -27.13 16.46 -16.41
C ASP A 332 -26.19 17.43 -17.13
N LYS A 333 -25.04 17.73 -16.54
CA LYS A 333 -24.00 18.56 -17.19
C LYS A 333 -23.45 17.93 -18.45
N ILE A 334 -23.17 16.63 -18.43
CA ILE A 334 -22.70 15.88 -19.61
C ILE A 334 -23.77 15.89 -20.71
N ASN A 335 -25.03 15.64 -20.36
CA ASN A 335 -26.15 15.63 -21.31
C ASN A 335 -26.40 17.01 -21.91
N LEU A 336 -26.34 18.07 -21.10
CA LEU A 336 -26.44 19.45 -21.58
C LEU A 336 -25.31 19.77 -22.56
N PHE A 337 -24.06 19.43 -22.21
CA PHE A 337 -22.91 19.64 -23.08
C PHE A 337 -23.02 18.84 -24.39
N LYS A 338 -23.42 17.58 -24.31
CA LYS A 338 -23.66 16.71 -25.48
C LYS A 338 -24.70 17.29 -26.43
N ASN A 339 -25.80 17.83 -25.90
CA ASN A 339 -26.86 18.45 -26.70
C ASN A 339 -26.42 19.76 -27.35
N GLN A 340 -25.55 20.53 -26.69
CA GLN A 340 -25.05 21.81 -27.21
C GLN A 340 -23.86 21.66 -28.17
N ASN A 341 -23.00 20.66 -27.95
CA ASN A 341 -21.70 20.52 -28.63
C ASN A 341 -21.41 19.06 -29.02
N TYR A 342 -22.31 18.44 -29.80
CA TYR A 342 -22.25 17.01 -30.10
C TYR A 342 -20.92 16.54 -30.73
N GLU A 343 -20.38 17.28 -31.71
CA GLU A 343 -19.10 16.92 -32.35
C GLU A 343 -17.93 16.95 -31.36
N ASN A 344 -17.90 17.97 -30.47
CA ASN A 344 -16.87 18.05 -29.45
C ASN A 344 -17.03 16.92 -28.41
N TYR A 345 -18.26 16.64 -27.98
CA TYR A 345 -18.54 15.49 -27.11
C TYR A 345 -18.06 14.18 -27.73
N LYS A 346 -18.36 13.96 -29.03
CA LYS A 346 -17.91 12.76 -29.76
C LYS A 346 -16.40 12.62 -29.78
N ASN A 347 -15.67 13.71 -30.02
CA ASN A 347 -14.20 13.72 -29.93
C ASN A 347 -13.69 13.46 -28.50
N MET A 348 -14.36 14.01 -27.48
CA MET A 348 -13.98 13.81 -26.08
C MET A 348 -14.18 12.36 -25.61
N ILE A 349 -15.19 11.65 -26.13
CA ILE A 349 -15.44 10.24 -25.80
C ILE A 349 -14.72 9.25 -26.72
N ASP A 350 -14.05 9.72 -27.77
CA ASP A 350 -13.27 8.87 -28.66
C ASP A 350 -12.09 8.26 -27.90
N ILE A 351 -12.05 6.93 -27.85
CA ILE A 351 -11.03 6.15 -27.13
C ILE A 351 -10.31 5.25 -28.12
N ASN A 352 -9.01 5.46 -28.26
CA ASN A 352 -8.15 4.50 -28.92
C ASN A 352 -7.89 3.32 -27.99
N ILE A 353 -8.61 2.21 -28.20
CA ILE A 353 -8.45 0.99 -27.39
C ILE A 353 -7.05 0.39 -27.49
N ASN A 354 -6.31 0.72 -28.56
CA ASN A 354 -4.93 0.27 -28.73
C ASN A 354 -3.96 0.95 -27.74
N ASP A 355 -4.39 1.97 -26.99
CA ASP A 355 -3.58 2.62 -25.96
C ASP A 355 -3.72 1.95 -24.57
N ILE A 356 -4.46 0.85 -24.43
CA ILE A 356 -4.56 0.09 -23.16
C ILE A 356 -3.17 -0.29 -22.62
N TRP A 357 -2.22 -0.65 -23.48
CA TRP A 357 -0.88 -1.02 -23.01
C TRP A 357 -0.10 0.17 -22.41
N LYS A 358 -0.40 1.41 -22.80
CA LYS A 358 0.20 2.62 -22.22
C LYS A 358 -0.25 2.84 -20.79
N ILE A 359 -1.56 2.73 -20.53
CA ILE A 359 -2.08 2.87 -19.16
C ILE A 359 -1.61 1.71 -18.27
N PHE A 360 -1.50 0.51 -18.85
CA PHE A 360 -0.95 -0.67 -18.18
C PHE A 360 0.53 -0.47 -17.79
N ILE A 361 1.39 -0.03 -18.72
CA ILE A 361 2.81 0.11 -18.42
C ILE A 361 3.08 1.27 -17.45
N LEU A 362 2.31 2.36 -17.52
CA LEU A 362 2.34 3.42 -16.51
C LEU A 362 2.00 2.88 -15.12
N TYR A 363 0.93 2.09 -15.01
CA TYR A 363 0.58 1.42 -13.75
C TYR A 363 1.70 0.50 -13.25
N VAL A 364 2.38 -0.21 -14.15
CA VAL A 364 3.52 -1.07 -13.80
C VAL A 364 4.72 -0.26 -13.29
N ILE A 365 5.07 0.86 -13.92
CA ILE A 365 6.14 1.75 -13.46
C ILE A 365 5.84 2.20 -12.02
N ARG A 366 4.61 2.65 -11.77
CA ARG A 366 4.14 3.00 -10.42
C ARG A 366 4.32 1.84 -9.46
N LEU A 367 3.82 0.66 -9.82
CA LEU A 367 3.89 -0.52 -8.98
C LEU A 367 5.33 -0.96 -8.67
N SER A 368 6.29 -0.72 -9.57
CA SER A 368 7.71 -1.00 -9.33
C SER A 368 8.32 -0.12 -8.23
N ILE A 369 7.81 1.10 -8.03
CA ILE A 369 8.26 2.07 -7.02
C ILE A 369 7.60 1.82 -5.66
N ALA A 370 6.42 1.20 -5.64
CA ALA A 370 5.63 0.95 -4.42
C ALA A 370 6.44 0.36 -3.24
N PRO A 371 7.33 -0.63 -3.45
CA PRO A 371 8.14 -1.20 -2.37
C PRO A 371 9.06 -0.19 -1.70
N MET A 372 9.60 0.81 -2.42
CA MET A 372 10.46 1.84 -1.82
C MET A 372 9.73 2.69 -0.80
N ILE A 373 8.48 3.02 -1.12
CA ILE A 373 7.63 3.82 -0.24
C ILE A 373 7.25 3.03 1.01
N GLU A 374 6.95 1.73 0.88
CA GLU A 374 6.71 0.88 2.04
C GLU A 374 7.97 0.77 2.93
N ILE A 375 9.13 0.49 2.33
CA ILE A 375 10.37 0.33 3.08
C ILE A 375 10.76 1.62 3.82
N VAL A 376 10.66 2.80 3.20
CA VAL A 376 11.03 4.06 3.90
C VAL A 376 10.10 4.36 5.08
N ILE A 377 8.83 3.95 5.01
CA ILE A 377 7.89 4.03 6.13
C ILE A 377 8.29 3.06 7.25
N LEU A 378 8.76 1.85 6.91
CA LEU A 378 9.17 0.84 7.88
C LEU A 378 10.51 1.20 8.54
N LEU A 379 11.46 1.74 7.77
CA LEU A 379 12.75 2.23 8.28
C LEU A 379 12.57 3.40 9.27
N ASP A 380 11.62 4.30 9.02
CA ASP A 380 11.23 5.34 9.98
C ASP A 380 10.90 4.77 11.36
N ARG A 381 10.12 3.67 11.38
CA ARG A 381 9.73 3.01 12.63
C ARG A 381 10.89 2.31 13.31
N ILE A 382 11.74 1.63 12.54
CA ILE A 382 12.94 0.97 13.06
C ILE A 382 13.90 2.00 13.66
N ILE A 383 14.15 3.10 12.95
CA ILE A 383 15.04 4.17 13.43
C ILE A 383 14.47 4.78 14.71
N TYR A 384 13.17 5.10 14.77
CA TYR A 384 12.53 5.58 16.00
C TYR A 384 12.74 4.62 17.18
N LEU A 385 12.55 3.32 16.99
CA LEU A 385 12.72 2.34 18.06
C LEU A 385 14.19 2.27 18.52
N LYS A 386 15.14 2.29 17.60
CA LYS A 386 16.57 2.31 17.91
C LYS A 386 17.00 3.59 18.64
N GLU A 387 16.44 4.74 18.27
CA GLU A 387 16.63 6.02 18.98
C GLU A 387 16.17 5.95 20.44
N HIS A 388 15.21 5.08 20.75
CA HIS A 388 14.71 4.83 22.11
C HIS A 388 15.42 3.65 22.80
N GLY A 389 16.53 3.16 22.24
CA GLY A 389 17.37 2.12 22.83
C GLY A 389 16.86 0.68 22.63
N HIS A 390 15.90 0.45 21.73
CA HIS A 390 15.35 -0.88 21.47
C HIS A 390 16.12 -1.60 20.36
N ASN A 391 16.26 -2.93 20.50
CA ASN A 391 16.80 -3.77 19.45
C ASN A 391 15.70 -4.12 18.45
N SER A 392 15.74 -3.50 17.27
CA SER A 392 14.65 -3.61 16.29
C SER A 392 15.12 -4.07 14.92
N TYR A 393 14.31 -4.92 14.31
CA TYR A 393 14.59 -5.62 13.06
C TYR A 393 13.38 -5.58 12.15
N LEU A 394 13.63 -5.54 10.84
CA LEU A 394 12.61 -5.74 9.82
C LEU A 394 12.71 -7.18 9.31
N ILE A 395 11.60 -7.91 9.37
CA ILE A 395 11.54 -9.34 9.05
C ILE A 395 10.50 -9.56 7.96
N ASP A 396 10.83 -10.36 6.94
CA ASP A 396 9.84 -10.88 6.00
C ASP A 396 9.13 -12.07 6.64
N LEU A 397 7.97 -11.81 7.23
CA LEU A 397 7.27 -12.73 8.15
C LEU A 397 6.19 -13.55 7.44
N PHE A 398 5.57 -13.02 6.39
CA PHE A 398 4.47 -13.69 5.69
C PHE A 398 4.79 -13.94 4.23
N ASP A 399 4.19 -14.99 3.65
CA ASP A 399 4.24 -15.12 2.19
C ASP A 399 3.46 -13.96 1.54
N SER A 400 4.18 -13.15 0.76
CA SER A 400 3.62 -12.02 0.01
C SER A 400 2.58 -12.42 -1.05
N SER A 401 2.43 -13.71 -1.35
CA SER A 401 1.32 -14.24 -2.17
C SER A 401 -0.01 -14.21 -1.40
N ILE A 402 0.04 -14.52 -0.09
CA ILE A 402 -1.13 -14.61 0.79
C ILE A 402 -1.53 -13.21 1.28
N SER A 403 -0.56 -12.43 1.74
CA SER A 403 -0.77 -11.05 2.21
C SER A 403 0.24 -10.14 1.56
N PRO A 404 -0.17 -9.05 0.89
CA PRO A 404 0.78 -8.08 0.35
C PRO A 404 1.58 -7.38 1.45
N ARG A 405 1.18 -7.55 2.72
CA ARG A 405 1.84 -7.03 3.92
C ARG A 405 2.63 -8.13 4.58
N CYS A 406 3.86 -8.32 4.10
CA CYS A 406 4.74 -9.38 4.54
C CYS A 406 5.83 -8.91 5.52
N TYR A 407 6.18 -7.62 5.52
CA TYR A 407 7.17 -7.09 6.44
C TYR A 407 6.61 -6.83 7.85
N ALA A 408 7.31 -7.35 8.85
CA ALA A 408 7.04 -7.15 10.26
C ALA A 408 8.21 -6.41 10.91
N ILE A 409 7.88 -5.41 11.73
CA ILE A 409 8.82 -4.80 12.66
C ILE A 409 8.82 -5.66 13.92
N VAL A 410 9.96 -6.25 14.24
CA VAL A 410 10.18 -6.99 15.49
C VAL A 410 11.13 -6.20 16.37
N SER A 411 10.74 -5.92 17.61
CA SER A 411 11.55 -5.18 18.56
C SER A 411 11.61 -5.85 19.92
N LEU A 412 12.78 -5.83 20.55
CA LEU A 412 13.04 -6.40 21.88
C LEU A 412 13.60 -5.31 22.81
N LYS A 413 13.22 -5.36 24.09
CA LYS A 413 13.75 -4.52 25.16
C LYS A 413 14.80 -5.24 25.99
#